data_AF-A0A2D8SWA2-F1
#
_entry.id   AF-A0A2D8SWA2-F1
#
_cell.length_a   1.000
_cell.length_b   1.000
_cell.length_c   1.000
_cell.angle_alpha   90.00
_cell.angle_beta   90.00
_cell.angle_gamma   90.00
#
_symmetry.space_group_name_H-M   'P 1'
#
loop_
_entity.id
_entity.type
_entity.pdbx_description
1 polymer ?
#
loop_
_entity_poly.entity_id
_entity_poly.type
_entity_poly.pdbx_seq_one_letter_code
_entity_poly.pdbx_strand_id
1 'polypeptide(L)'
;MGAVVIANGVAAQDAAAGDAADNSFTAEAWGSLGAGIALGLAAIGAGYAQGGIGSAAVGMLAEDDSKFGAALIFTALPESLVILGMMPLFIG
;
A
#
# COMPACT_ATOMS: atom_id res chain seq x y z
N MET A 1 34.71 -40.92 -14.50
CA MET A 1 34.22 -40.55 -13.15
C MET A 1 33.85 -39.06 -13.02
N GLY A 2 34.46 -38.13 -13.77
CA GLY A 2 34.11 -36.69 -13.71
C GLY A 2 32.71 -36.32 -14.24
N ALA A 3 32.23 -36.96 -15.31
CA ALA A 3 30.90 -36.67 -15.88
C ALA A 3 29.73 -37.00 -14.93
N VAL A 4 29.89 -38.00 -14.05
CA VAL A 4 28.85 -38.41 -13.08
C VAL A 4 28.76 -37.42 -11.90
N VAL A 5 29.88 -36.79 -11.54
CA VAL A 5 29.92 -35.74 -10.50
C VAL A 5 29.30 -34.45 -11.01
N ILE A 6 29.53 -34.10 -12.28
CA ILE A 6 28.91 -32.94 -12.92
C ILE A 6 27.39 -33.15 -13.07
N ALA A 7 26.94 -34.37 -13.39
CA ALA A 7 25.51 -34.68 -13.45
C ALA A 7 24.81 -34.56 -12.08
N ASN A 8 25.44 -35.01 -10.99
CA ASN A 8 24.91 -34.82 -9.63
C ASN A 8 24.94 -33.33 -9.19
N GLY A 9 25.93 -32.56 -9.65
CA GLY A 9 26.02 -31.11 -9.40
C GLY A 9 24.97 -30.31 -10.18
N VAL A 10 24.69 -30.68 -11.43
CA VAL A 10 23.62 -30.08 -12.25
C VAL A 10 22.23 -30.38 -11.68
N ALA A 11 21.97 -31.61 -11.22
CA ALA A 11 20.71 -31.96 -10.55
C ALA A 11 20.52 -31.21 -9.22
N ALA A 12 21.60 -30.90 -8.50
CA ALA A 12 21.55 -30.07 -7.29
C ALA A 12 21.40 -28.57 -7.61
N GLN A 13 21.89 -28.11 -8.77
CA GLN A 13 21.75 -26.73 -9.24
C GLN A 13 20.34 -26.44 -9.76
N ASP A 14 19.67 -27.42 -10.38
CA ASP A 14 18.25 -27.36 -10.72
C ASP A 14 17.35 -27.34 -9.46
N ALA A 15 17.80 -27.92 -8.34
CA ALA A 15 17.12 -27.79 -7.04
C ALA A 15 17.34 -26.41 -6.37
N ALA A 16 18.35 -25.64 -6.81
CA ALA A 16 18.62 -24.28 -6.34
C ALA A 16 17.98 -23.20 -7.22
N ALA A 17 17.65 -23.52 -8.47
CA ALA A 17 16.64 -22.82 -9.25
C ALA A 17 15.26 -23.33 -8.80
N GLY A 18 14.93 -23.05 -7.54
CA GLY A 18 13.66 -23.44 -6.95
C GLY A 18 12.53 -23.10 -7.90
N ASP A 19 11.87 -24.15 -8.40
CA ASP A 19 10.54 -24.10 -8.98
C ASP A 19 9.71 -23.18 -8.09
N ALA A 20 9.35 -22.01 -8.61
CA ALA A 20 8.38 -21.11 -7.99
C ALA A 20 7.01 -21.78 -8.12
N ALA A 21 6.82 -22.91 -7.45
CA ALA A 21 5.50 -23.45 -7.21
C ALA A 21 4.78 -22.40 -6.37
N ASP A 22 3.81 -21.71 -6.98
CA ASP A 22 2.86 -20.84 -6.32
C ASP A 22 2.14 -21.65 -5.22
N ASN A 23 2.71 -21.63 -4.02
CA ASN A 23 2.08 -22.21 -2.84
C ASN A 23 1.22 -21.13 -2.18
N SER A 24 0.11 -21.55 -1.57
CA SER A 24 -0.92 -20.65 -1.02
C SER A 24 -0.30 -19.59 -0.10
N PHE A 25 0.68 -19.99 0.71
CA PHE A 25 1.42 -19.08 1.59
C PHE A 25 2.16 -17.95 0.86
N THR A 26 2.84 -18.23 -0.27
CA THR A 26 3.57 -17.19 -1.01
C THR A 26 2.60 -16.26 -1.75
N ALA A 27 1.49 -16.80 -2.28
CA ALA A 27 0.43 -16.00 -2.91
C ALA A 27 -0.25 -15.05 -1.90
N GLU A 28 -0.60 -15.54 -0.72
CA GLU A 28 -1.17 -14.77 0.39
C GLU A 28 -0.20 -13.70 0.91
N ALA A 29 1.10 -14.03 1.00
CA ALA A 29 2.14 -13.08 1.43
C ALA A 29 2.29 -11.91 0.46
N TRP A 30 2.31 -12.18 -0.86
CA TRP A 30 2.37 -11.13 -1.87
C TRP A 30 1.11 -10.27 -1.92
N GLY A 31 -0.08 -10.86 -1.75
CA GLY A 31 -1.34 -10.13 -1.65
C GLY A 31 -1.36 -9.18 -0.45
N SER A 32 -0.95 -9.67 0.72
CA SER A 32 -0.89 -8.88 1.97
C SER A 32 0.13 -7.74 1.87
N LEU A 33 1.30 -8.00 1.25
CA LEU A 33 2.31 -6.97 1.01
C LEU A 33 1.79 -5.89 0.06
N GLY A 34 1.12 -6.29 -1.03
CA GLY A 34 0.48 -5.36 -1.97
C GLY A 34 -0.57 -4.47 -1.30
N ALA A 35 -1.42 -5.05 -0.46
CA ALA A 35 -2.43 -4.30 0.29
C ALA A 35 -1.80 -3.30 1.28
N GLY A 36 -0.73 -3.69 1.97
CA GLY A 36 0.01 -2.80 2.87
C GLY A 36 0.67 -1.62 2.13
N ILE A 37 1.28 -1.88 0.97
CA ILE A 37 1.89 -0.82 0.14
C ILE A 37 0.82 0.14 -0.38
N ALA A 38 -0.31 -0.37 -0.87
CA ALA A 38 -1.42 0.44 -1.35
C ALA A 38 -1.95 1.38 -0.27
N LEU A 39 -2.20 0.86 0.95
CA LEU A 39 -2.60 1.66 2.09
C LEU A 39 -1.55 2.71 2.46
N GLY A 40 -0.27 2.32 2.55
CA GLY A 40 0.81 3.22 2.89
C GLY A 40 0.92 4.42 1.94
N LEU A 41 0.82 4.16 0.63
CA LEU A 41 0.84 5.22 -0.39
C LEU A 41 -0.40 6.12 -0.34
N ALA A 42 -1.59 5.54 -0.13
CA ALA A 42 -2.82 6.31 0.04
C ALA A 42 -2.75 7.22 1.27
N ALA A 43 -2.25 6.73 2.40
CA ALA A 43 -2.08 7.49 3.63
C ALA A 43 -1.09 8.65 3.47
N ILE A 44 0.04 8.44 2.77
CA ILE A 44 1.01 9.50 2.46
C ILE A 44 0.37 10.59 1.59
N GLY A 45 -0.36 10.19 0.55
CA GLY A 45 -1.05 11.14 -0.34
C GLY A 45 -2.11 11.96 0.39
N ALA A 46 -2.92 11.33 1.24
CA ALA A 46 -3.93 12.01 2.04
C ALA A 46 -3.31 12.97 3.05
N GLY A 47 -2.29 12.54 3.81
CA GLY A 47 -1.59 13.39 4.76
C GLY A 47 -0.92 14.60 4.10
N TYR A 48 -0.35 14.43 2.91
CA TYR A 48 0.23 15.52 2.13
C TYR A 48 -0.83 16.56 1.72
N ALA A 49 -1.98 16.11 1.22
CA ALA A 49 -3.09 17.00 0.86
C ALA A 49 -3.65 17.75 2.08
N GLN A 50 -3.76 17.06 3.21
CA GLN A 50 -4.36 17.59 4.44
C GLN A 50 -3.55 18.73 5.07
N GLY A 51 -2.22 18.77 4.88
CA GLY A 51 -1.38 19.89 5.32
C GLY A 51 -1.78 21.22 4.66
N GLY A 52 -2.04 21.21 3.36
CA GLY A 52 -2.49 22.40 2.62
C GLY A 52 -3.95 22.75 2.94
N ILE A 53 -4.81 21.74 2.99
CA ILE A 53 -6.24 21.93 3.25
C ILE A 53 -6.47 22.47 4.67
N GLY A 54 -5.74 21.99 5.67
CA GLY A 54 -5.86 22.45 7.06
C GLY A 54 -5.48 23.91 7.23
N SER A 55 -4.38 24.36 6.60
CA SER A 55 -3.98 25.76 6.67
C SER A 55 -4.98 26.69 5.96
N ALA A 56 -5.53 26.27 4.82
CA ALA A 56 -6.60 26.99 4.13
C ALA A 56 -7.91 27.04 4.93
N ALA A 57 -8.27 25.94 5.60
CA ALA A 57 -9.47 25.84 6.44
C ALA A 57 -9.41 26.79 7.65
N VAL A 58 -8.25 26.87 8.32
CA VAL A 58 -8.05 27.82 9.42
C VAL A 58 -8.11 29.27 8.94
N GLY A 59 -7.51 29.58 7.78
CA GLY A 59 -7.61 30.92 7.18
C GLY A 59 -9.04 31.29 6.78
N MET A 60 -9.80 30.35 6.23
CA MET A 60 -11.21 30.52 5.89
C MET A 60 -12.06 30.83 7.14
N LEU A 61 -11.80 30.12 8.24
CA LEU A 61 -12.51 30.33 9.50
C LEU A 61 -12.16 31.69 10.13
N ALA A 62 -10.89 32.11 10.04
CA ALA A 62 -10.46 33.41 10.53
C ALA A 62 -11.13 34.59 9.81
N GLU A 63 -11.56 34.41 8.57
CA GLU A 63 -12.30 35.43 7.81
C GLU A 63 -13.81 35.40 8.10
N ASP A 64 -14.39 34.21 8.25
CA ASP A 64 -15.83 34.03 8.50
C ASP A 64 -16.12 32.69 9.20
N ASP A 65 -16.50 32.77 10.47
CA ASP A 65 -16.83 31.61 11.30
C ASP A 65 -18.03 30.79 10.78
N SER A 66 -18.91 31.40 9.99
CA SER A 66 -20.06 30.69 9.41
C SER A 66 -19.65 29.63 8.39
N LYS A 67 -18.41 29.69 7.89
CA LYS A 67 -17.83 28.73 6.93
C LYS A 67 -17.29 27.45 7.58
N PHE A 68 -17.44 27.27 8.89
CA PHE A 68 -16.98 26.07 9.61
C PHE A 68 -17.41 24.76 8.92
N GLY A 69 -18.66 24.66 8.46
CA GLY A 69 -19.15 23.45 7.76
C GLY A 69 -18.41 23.16 6.46
N ALA A 70 -18.13 24.19 5.65
CA ALA A 70 -17.36 24.04 4.42
C ALA A 70 -15.90 23.67 4.71
N ALA A 71 -15.29 24.31 5.71
CA ALA A 71 -13.96 24.00 6.18
C ALA A 71 -13.83 22.52 6.60
N LEU A 72 -14.82 21.99 7.33
CA LEU A 72 -14.85 20.58 7.71
C LEU A 72 -14.94 19.64 6.50
N ILE A 73 -15.81 19.93 5.54
CA ILE A 73 -15.97 19.10 4.32
C ILE A 73 -14.65 19.02 3.55
N PHE A 74 -13.96 20.15 3.37
CA PHE A 74 -12.68 20.15 2.69
C PHE A 74 -11.62 19.36 3.46
N THR A 75 -11.53 19.52 4.78
CA THR A 75 -10.57 18.74 5.60
C THR A 75 -10.87 17.24 5.64
N ALA A 76 -12.13 16.82 5.47
CA ALA A 76 -12.53 15.42 5.48
C ALA A 76 -12.39 14.73 4.11
N LEU A 77 -12.29 15.49 3.01
CA LEU A 77 -12.15 14.93 1.66
C LEU A 77 -10.94 13.98 1.50
N PRO A 78 -9.73 14.32 1.97
CA PRO A 78 -8.55 13.44 1.89
C PRO A 78 -8.73 12.11 2.63
N GLU A 79 -9.48 12.09 3.73
CA GLU A 79 -9.70 10.87 4.53
C GLU A 79 -10.42 9.79 3.72
N SER A 80 -11.26 10.20 2.75
CA SER A 80 -11.95 9.26 1.86
C SER A 80 -10.97 8.48 0.99
N LEU A 81 -9.83 9.08 0.60
CA LEU A 81 -8.78 8.37 -0.15
C LEU A 81 -8.10 7.30 0.70
N VAL A 82 -7.89 7.55 1.99
CA VAL A 82 -7.32 6.56 2.91
C VAL A 82 -8.28 5.38 3.09
N ILE A 83 -9.57 5.65 3.23
CA ILE A 83 -10.61 4.61 3.33
C ILE A 83 -10.62 3.74 2.07
N LEU A 84 -10.55 4.35 0.88
CA LEU A 84 -10.44 3.61 -0.37
C LEU A 84 -9.11 2.84 -0.48
N GLY A 85 -8.01 3.38 0.05
CA GLY A 85 -6.71 2.69 0.11
C GLY A 85 -6.66 1.51 1.07
N MET A 86 -7.50 1.51 2.12
CA MET A 86 -7.65 0.36 3.03
C MET A 86 -8.50 -0.77 2.44
N MET A 87 -9.30 -0.50 1.41
CA MET A 87 -10.23 -1.46 0.81
C MET A 87 -9.60 -2.83 0.47
N PRO A 88 -8.39 -2.93 -0.12
CA PRO A 88 -7.74 -4.21 -0.42
C PRO A 88 -7.46 -5.10 0.81
N LEU A 89 -7.38 -4.53 2.02
CA LEU A 89 -7.20 -5.30 3.26
C LEU A 89 -8.44 -6.13 3.64
N PHE A 90 -9.60 -5.82 3.06
CA PHE A 90 -10.89 -6.43 3.42
C PHE A 90 -11.45 -7.34 2.33
N ILE A 91 -10.79 -7.44 1.17
CA ILE A 91 -11.26 -8.21 0.01
C ILE A 91 -10.40 -9.46 -0.25
N GLY A 92 -9.41 -9.72 0.61
CA GLY A 92 -8.51 -10.88 0.55
C GLY A 92 -9.07 -12.12 1.23
#